data_AF-A0A4Q6G066-F1
#
_entry.id   AF-A0A4Q6G066-F1
#
_cell.length_a   1.000
_cell.length_b   1.000
_cell.length_c   1.000
_cell.angle_alpha   90.00
_cell.angle_beta   90.00
_cell.angle_gamma   90.00
#
_symmetry.space_group_name_H-M   'P 1'
#
loop_
_entity.id
_entity.type
_entity.pdbx_description
1 polymer ?
#
loop_
_entity_poly.entity_id
_entity_poly.type
_entity_poly.pdbx_seq_one_letter_code
_entity_poly.pdbx_strand_id
1 'polypeptide(L)'
;MRAFFELLFDEQESTCFADTPKGTRVQGVSHYRPNAHAFFAINPLDSRKDRAPLESYHHPSKPRRADHNVTVFRNILIEMDKGPLSEQWAYIAKIDLPFASCVYSGGKSYHFIVSLEEPCADRKAYDALVKRIYSVMGDRIDQACKNPSRLSRAPGFLRQETGKYQNLNDLRTRVSQKDLTAWLESHGVRDEQPERTYAAPIDMFSSTEVYASTERFLREGAAEGSWNNTLFKAACDAFAKGWSQNDFIERAGGITGHLDAKDLSTIRSAWTRARQKAG
;
A
#
# COMPACT_ATOMS: atom_id res chain seq x y z
N MET A 1 -27.95 -1.85 11.43
CA MET A 1 -26.84 -2.82 11.23
C MET A 1 -26.80 -3.38 9.82
N ARG A 2 -27.91 -3.93 9.29
CA ARG A 2 -27.97 -4.38 7.88
C ARG A 2 -27.61 -3.26 6.88
N ALA A 3 -28.22 -2.09 7.02
CA ALA A 3 -27.94 -0.91 6.21
C ALA A 3 -26.45 -0.47 6.19
N PHE A 4 -25.69 -0.74 7.26
CA PHE A 4 -24.25 -0.43 7.29
C PHE A 4 -23.48 -1.30 6.30
N PHE A 5 -23.76 -2.61 6.26
CA PHE A 5 -23.10 -3.50 5.30
C PHE A 5 -23.64 -3.31 3.89
N GLU A 6 -24.94 -3.02 3.71
CA GLU A 6 -25.51 -2.68 2.39
C GLU A 6 -24.92 -1.39 1.81
N LEU A 7 -24.54 -0.42 2.66
CA LEU A 7 -23.82 0.77 2.20
C LEU A 7 -22.40 0.41 1.73
N LEU A 8 -21.66 -0.38 2.52
CA LEU A 8 -20.24 -0.64 2.28
C LEU A 8 -19.97 -1.76 1.26
N PHE A 9 -20.95 -2.62 1.00
CA PHE A 9 -20.83 -3.81 0.16
C PHE A 9 -22.03 -3.94 -0.76
N ASP A 10 -21.77 -4.32 -2.00
CA ASP A 10 -22.83 -4.70 -2.94
C ASP A 10 -23.38 -6.09 -2.59
N GLU A 11 -24.54 -6.41 -3.17
CA GLU A 11 -25.19 -7.71 -2.94
C GLU A 11 -24.25 -8.87 -3.35
N GLN A 12 -24.25 -9.95 -2.56
CA GLN A 12 -23.41 -11.14 -2.75
C GLN A 12 -21.90 -10.96 -2.49
N GLU A 13 -21.42 -9.74 -2.22
CA GLU A 13 -20.04 -9.54 -1.83
C GLU A 13 -19.75 -10.23 -0.48
N SER A 14 -18.48 -10.55 -0.28
CA SER A 14 -18.00 -11.29 0.89
C SER A 14 -16.91 -10.49 1.59
N THR A 15 -16.80 -10.66 2.90
CA THR A 15 -15.75 -10.05 3.71
C THR A 15 -15.28 -11.02 4.79
N CYS A 16 -14.16 -10.70 5.42
CA CYS A 16 -13.71 -11.41 6.59
C CYS A 16 -14.47 -10.90 7.81
N PHE A 17 -15.20 -11.76 8.51
CA PHE A 17 -15.73 -11.44 9.85
C PHE A 17 -14.89 -12.12 10.91
N ALA A 18 -14.63 -11.41 12.02
CA ALA A 18 -13.82 -11.94 13.10
C ALA A 18 -14.28 -11.43 14.48
N ASP A 19 -14.04 -12.21 15.50
CA ASP A 19 -14.15 -11.86 16.92
C ASP A 19 -12.85 -11.22 17.45
N THR A 20 -11.71 -11.55 16.84
CA THR A 20 -10.38 -11.07 17.19
C THR A 20 -9.72 -10.33 16.02
N PRO A 21 -8.72 -9.46 16.27
CA PRO A 21 -7.99 -8.76 15.21
C PRO A 21 -7.12 -9.69 14.34
N LYS A 22 -7.06 -10.99 14.65
CA LYS A 22 -6.30 -11.99 13.90
C LYS A 22 -7.15 -12.84 12.96
N GLY A 23 -8.48 -12.65 12.95
CA GLY A 23 -9.36 -13.45 12.12
C GLY A 23 -9.08 -13.31 10.62
N THR A 24 -9.33 -14.41 9.90
CA THR A 24 -9.03 -14.54 8.47
C THR A 24 -10.19 -15.10 7.65
N ARG A 25 -11.26 -15.59 8.29
CA ARG A 25 -12.34 -16.33 7.62
C ARG A 25 -13.24 -15.42 6.77
N VAL A 26 -13.29 -15.66 5.47
CA VAL A 26 -14.15 -14.96 4.51
C VAL A 26 -15.55 -15.58 4.45
N GLN A 27 -16.59 -14.75 4.48
CA GLN A 27 -18.01 -15.14 4.45
C GLN A 27 -18.80 -14.07 3.70
N GLY A 28 -19.97 -14.42 3.14
CA GLY A 28 -20.89 -13.43 2.56
C GLY A 28 -21.34 -12.40 3.60
N VAL A 29 -21.49 -11.14 3.21
CA VAL A 29 -21.85 -10.05 4.14
C VAL A 29 -23.18 -10.27 4.86
N SER A 30 -24.09 -11.05 4.26
CA SER A 30 -25.34 -11.51 4.87
C SER A 30 -25.17 -12.35 6.14
N HIS A 31 -23.98 -12.90 6.39
CA HIS A 31 -23.68 -13.72 7.56
C HIS A 31 -23.32 -12.90 8.81
N TYR A 32 -23.34 -11.58 8.71
CA TYR A 32 -22.97 -10.71 9.81
C TYR A 32 -23.85 -10.92 11.06
N ARG A 33 -23.22 -11.02 12.23
CA ARG A 33 -23.86 -11.21 13.53
C ARG A 33 -23.27 -10.24 14.55
N PRO A 34 -24.02 -9.21 15.01
CA PRO A 34 -23.49 -8.20 15.94
C PRO A 34 -22.83 -8.75 17.21
N ASN A 35 -23.38 -9.83 17.76
CA ASN A 35 -22.88 -10.40 19.01
C ASN A 35 -21.71 -11.39 18.81
N ALA A 36 -21.35 -11.72 17.58
CA ALA A 36 -20.29 -12.69 17.27
C ALA A 36 -19.13 -12.09 16.48
N HIS A 37 -19.37 -11.02 15.72
CA HIS A 37 -18.39 -10.42 14.84
C HIS A 37 -18.01 -9.03 15.34
N ALA A 38 -16.87 -8.94 16.01
CA ALA A 38 -16.30 -7.69 16.50
C ALA A 38 -15.59 -6.88 15.41
N PHE A 39 -15.18 -7.54 14.33
CA PHE A 39 -14.41 -6.95 13.24
C PHE A 39 -14.92 -7.43 11.89
N PHE A 40 -14.66 -6.61 10.88
CA PHE A 40 -14.82 -6.97 9.48
C PHE A 40 -13.68 -6.41 8.62
N ALA A 41 -13.34 -7.04 7.49
CA ALA A 41 -12.41 -6.45 6.53
C ALA A 41 -13.13 -5.38 5.70
N ILE A 42 -12.51 -4.22 5.51
CA ILE A 42 -13.21 -3.06 4.94
C ILE A 42 -13.60 -3.25 3.48
N ASN A 43 -12.81 -3.97 2.67
CA ASN A 43 -13.13 -4.21 1.26
C ASN A 43 -13.62 -5.64 1.01
N PRO A 44 -14.39 -5.85 -0.07
CA PRO A 44 -14.80 -7.17 -0.54
C PRO A 44 -13.62 -8.10 -0.80
N LEU A 45 -13.76 -9.36 -0.40
CA LEU A 45 -12.77 -10.43 -0.56
C LEU A 45 -13.36 -11.58 -1.38
N ASP A 46 -12.52 -12.24 -2.18
CA ASP A 46 -12.90 -13.43 -2.94
C ASP A 46 -13.25 -14.57 -1.98
N SER A 47 -14.49 -15.03 -2.02
CA SER A 47 -14.98 -16.11 -1.15
C SER A 47 -14.86 -17.51 -1.77
N ARG A 48 -14.33 -17.62 -3.00
CA ARG A 48 -14.25 -18.89 -3.72
C ARG A 48 -12.87 -19.53 -3.65
N LYS A 49 -11.81 -18.71 -3.69
CA LYS A 49 -10.42 -19.18 -3.70
C LYS A 49 -9.45 -18.18 -3.09
N ASP A 50 -8.33 -18.70 -2.59
CA ASP A 50 -7.16 -17.88 -2.28
C ASP A 50 -6.41 -17.58 -3.59
N ARG A 51 -6.27 -16.30 -3.91
CA ARG A 51 -5.60 -15.80 -5.11
C ARG A 51 -4.07 -15.86 -5.01
N ALA A 52 -3.53 -16.00 -3.79
CA ALA A 52 -2.09 -16.09 -3.55
C ALA A 52 -1.80 -16.98 -2.32
N PRO A 53 -1.87 -18.32 -2.46
CA PRO A 53 -1.49 -19.26 -1.42
C PRO A 53 0.04 -19.36 -1.32
N LEU A 54 0.68 -18.37 -0.68
CA LEU A 54 2.15 -18.24 -0.64
C LEU A 54 2.85 -19.19 0.35
N GLU A 55 2.10 -19.85 1.22
CA GLU A 55 2.64 -20.67 2.31
C GLU A 55 2.06 -22.07 2.21
N SER A 56 2.79 -23.09 2.68
CA SER A 56 2.37 -24.49 2.60
C SER A 56 1.05 -24.80 3.29
N TYR A 57 0.66 -24.00 4.28
CA TYR A 57 -0.60 -24.12 5.01
C TYR A 57 -1.75 -23.30 4.41
N HIS A 58 -1.50 -22.50 3.37
CA HIS A 58 -2.56 -21.81 2.62
C HIS A 58 -3.22 -22.78 1.63
N HIS A 59 -4.52 -22.99 1.76
CA HIS A 59 -5.26 -23.89 0.89
C HIS A 59 -5.91 -23.10 -0.26
N PRO A 60 -5.67 -23.44 -1.54
CA PRO A 60 -6.19 -22.68 -2.69
C PRO A 60 -7.72 -22.49 -2.70
N SER A 61 -8.49 -23.45 -2.19
CA SER A 61 -9.95 -23.34 -2.08
C SER A 61 -10.46 -22.79 -0.75
N LYS A 62 -9.58 -22.39 0.18
CA LYS A 62 -9.97 -21.76 1.44
C LYS A 62 -9.49 -20.31 1.44
N PRO A 63 -10.32 -19.37 0.97
CA PRO A 63 -9.94 -17.97 0.95
C PRO A 63 -9.72 -17.45 2.37
N ARG A 64 -8.83 -16.45 2.45
CA ARG A 64 -8.45 -15.79 3.70
C ARG A 64 -8.43 -14.29 3.52
N ARG A 65 -8.52 -13.56 4.63
CA ARG A 65 -8.20 -12.13 4.68
C ARG A 65 -6.75 -11.90 4.27
N ALA A 66 -6.56 -11.35 3.08
CA ALA A 66 -5.29 -10.93 2.54
C ALA A 66 -5.55 -9.90 1.44
N ASP A 67 -4.61 -8.98 1.23
CA ASP A 67 -4.74 -7.95 0.20
C ASP A 67 -4.90 -8.54 -1.21
N HIS A 68 -4.22 -9.66 -1.51
CA HIS A 68 -4.35 -10.36 -2.79
C HIS A 68 -5.76 -10.90 -3.04
N ASN A 69 -6.54 -11.13 -1.97
CA ASN A 69 -7.91 -11.62 -2.06
C ASN A 69 -8.95 -10.50 -2.20
N VAL A 70 -8.54 -9.23 -2.15
CA VAL A 70 -9.46 -8.11 -2.37
C VAL A 70 -9.97 -8.12 -3.81
N THR A 71 -11.29 -8.07 -3.98
CA THR A 71 -11.95 -8.09 -5.30
C THR A 71 -12.37 -6.71 -5.78
N VAL A 72 -12.64 -5.79 -4.85
CA VAL A 72 -13.10 -4.44 -5.15
C VAL A 72 -12.44 -3.46 -4.19
N PHE A 73 -11.94 -2.35 -4.71
CA PHE A 73 -11.23 -1.33 -3.96
C PHE A 73 -12.09 -0.08 -3.80
N ARG A 74 -13.04 -0.10 -2.85
CA ARG A 74 -14.02 1.00 -2.67
C ARG A 74 -13.99 1.66 -1.29
N ASN A 75 -13.51 0.96 -0.27
CA ASN A 75 -13.59 1.40 1.11
C ASN A 75 -12.20 1.75 1.63
N ILE A 76 -12.05 2.95 2.16
CA ILE A 76 -10.81 3.46 2.77
C ILE A 76 -11.09 3.73 4.25
N LEU A 77 -10.31 3.10 5.12
CA LEU A 77 -10.42 3.26 6.56
C LEU A 77 -9.61 4.46 7.02
N ILE A 78 -10.20 5.25 7.90
CA ILE A 78 -9.56 6.36 8.62
C ILE A 78 -9.85 6.14 10.10
N GLU A 79 -8.84 5.68 10.84
CA GLU A 79 -8.95 5.41 12.28
C GLU A 79 -8.35 6.57 13.07
N MET A 80 -9.22 7.30 13.79
CA MET A 80 -8.82 8.37 14.70
C MET A 80 -8.49 7.75 16.05
N ASP A 81 -7.21 7.58 16.39
CA ASP A 81 -6.77 6.91 17.63
C ASP A 81 -6.01 7.84 18.59
N LYS A 82 -5.89 9.12 18.22
CA LYS A 82 -5.23 10.19 18.98
C LYS A 82 -6.23 11.18 19.55
N GLY A 83 -5.97 11.60 20.79
CA GLY A 83 -6.77 12.59 21.51
C GLY A 83 -8.15 12.08 21.96
N PRO A 84 -8.90 12.92 22.70
CA PRO A 84 -10.26 12.63 23.14
C PRO A 84 -11.26 12.50 21.97
N LEU A 85 -12.33 11.72 22.16
CA LEU A 85 -13.37 11.50 21.14
C LEU A 85 -14.01 12.81 20.62
N SER A 86 -14.23 13.78 21.50
CA SER A 86 -14.79 15.09 21.12
C SER A 86 -13.88 15.85 20.15
N GLU A 87 -12.57 15.81 20.37
CA GLU A 87 -11.58 16.44 19.49
C GLU A 87 -11.49 15.72 18.14
N GLN A 88 -11.58 14.38 18.15
CA GLN A 88 -11.60 13.60 16.91
C GLN A 88 -12.79 14.00 16.04
N TRP A 89 -14.00 14.10 16.62
CA TRP A 89 -15.20 14.51 15.90
C TRP A 89 -15.11 15.96 15.41
N ALA A 90 -14.66 16.88 16.27
CA ALA A 90 -14.49 18.29 15.92
C ALA A 90 -13.48 18.47 14.79
N TYR A 91 -12.40 17.68 14.76
CA TYR A 91 -11.42 17.70 13.68
C TYR A 91 -12.05 17.25 12.36
N ILE A 92 -12.76 16.12 12.34
CA ILE A 92 -13.44 15.60 11.15
C ILE A 92 -14.46 16.60 10.60
N ALA A 93 -15.24 17.24 11.48
CA ALA A 93 -16.18 18.28 11.09
C ALA A 93 -15.47 19.53 10.54
N LYS A 94 -14.34 19.93 11.13
CA LYS A 94 -13.56 21.10 10.71
C LYS A 94 -12.96 20.94 9.31
N ILE A 95 -12.46 19.74 8.99
CA ILE A 95 -11.89 19.45 7.67
C ILE A 95 -12.95 19.00 6.66
N ASP A 96 -14.21 18.89 7.09
CA ASP A 96 -15.35 18.44 6.29
C ASP A 96 -15.04 17.15 5.50
N LEU A 97 -14.48 16.14 6.17
CA LEU A 97 -14.12 14.87 5.52
C LEU A 97 -15.38 14.23 4.92
N PRO A 98 -15.41 13.94 3.60
CA PRO A 98 -16.47 13.13 3.03
C PRO A 98 -16.30 11.68 3.49
N PHE A 99 -17.28 11.14 4.19
CA PHE A 99 -17.28 9.74 4.63
C PHE A 99 -18.67 9.13 4.50
N ALA A 100 -18.72 7.80 4.41
CA ALA A 100 -19.93 7.02 4.28
C ALA A 100 -20.43 6.48 5.62
N SER A 101 -19.51 6.14 6.54
CA SER A 101 -19.90 5.70 7.89
C SER A 101 -18.89 6.11 8.95
N CYS A 102 -19.37 6.23 10.19
CA CYS A 102 -18.56 6.41 11.38
C CYS A 102 -18.95 5.40 12.45
N VAL A 103 -18.00 4.60 12.93
CA VAL A 103 -18.18 3.65 14.03
C VAL A 103 -17.35 4.08 15.23
N TYR A 104 -18.00 4.21 16.38
CA TYR A 104 -17.31 4.25 17.66
C TYR A 104 -16.76 2.86 18.00
N SER A 105 -15.46 2.77 18.30
CA SER A 105 -14.80 1.49 18.56
C SER A 105 -15.16 0.84 19.89
N GLY A 106 -16.03 1.43 20.71
CA GLY A 106 -16.24 1.01 22.10
C GLY A 106 -15.08 1.35 23.03
N GLY A 107 -14.09 2.12 22.56
CA GLY A 107 -12.91 2.51 23.34
C GLY A 107 -12.59 3.99 23.22
N LYS A 108 -11.49 4.30 22.55
CA LYS A 108 -10.94 5.66 22.43
C LYS A 108 -10.94 6.21 21.00
N SER A 109 -11.50 5.49 20.04
CA SER A 109 -11.36 5.82 18.61
C SER A 109 -12.68 5.84 17.87
N TYR A 110 -12.78 6.78 16.93
CA TYR A 110 -13.74 6.73 15.84
C TYR A 110 -13.10 6.17 14.58
N HIS A 111 -13.83 5.29 13.90
CA HIS A 111 -13.43 4.65 12.66
C HIS A 111 -14.34 5.18 11.55
N PHE A 112 -13.78 6.01 10.69
CA PHE A 112 -14.48 6.54 9.53
C PHE A 112 -14.15 5.69 8.31
N ILE A 113 -15.15 5.44 7.46
CA ILE A 113 -14.94 4.78 6.17
C ILE A 113 -15.41 5.72 5.07
N VAL A 114 -14.49 6.07 4.18
CA VAL A 114 -14.80 6.68 2.89
C VAL A 114 -15.12 5.54 1.93
N SER A 115 -16.39 5.41 1.55
CA SER A 115 -16.86 4.38 0.61
C SER A 115 -17.17 5.06 -0.72
N LEU A 116 -16.49 4.66 -1.79
CA LEU A 116 -16.62 5.29 -3.11
C LEU A 116 -17.85 4.77 -3.85
N GLU A 117 -18.55 5.66 -4.55
CA GLU A 117 -19.61 5.28 -5.50
C GLU A 117 -19.01 4.40 -6.61
N GLU A 118 -17.94 4.88 -7.23
CA GLU A 118 -17.12 4.15 -8.19
C GLU A 118 -15.88 3.55 -7.53
N PRO A 119 -15.70 2.22 -7.55
CA PRO A 119 -14.48 1.60 -7.06
C PRO A 119 -13.23 2.05 -7.83
N CYS A 120 -12.08 2.02 -7.16
CA CYS A 120 -10.80 2.18 -7.82
C CYS A 120 -10.57 1.03 -8.82
N ALA A 121 -10.01 1.35 -9.98
CA ALA A 121 -9.79 0.40 -11.06
C ALA A 121 -8.87 -0.77 -10.66
N ASP A 122 -7.86 -0.48 -9.83
CA ASP A 122 -6.89 -1.46 -9.35
C ASP A 122 -6.26 -1.05 -8.01
N ARG A 123 -5.34 -1.90 -7.54
CA ARG A 123 -4.59 -1.69 -6.31
C ARG A 123 -3.71 -0.43 -6.36
N LYS A 124 -3.11 -0.10 -7.51
CA LYS A 124 -2.21 1.07 -7.65
C LYS A 124 -3.02 2.36 -7.50
N ALA A 125 -4.18 2.45 -8.16
CA ALA A 125 -5.11 3.56 -8.02
C ALA A 125 -5.61 3.71 -6.58
N TYR A 126 -5.96 2.59 -5.93
CA TYR A 126 -6.36 2.59 -4.52
C TYR A 126 -5.26 3.13 -3.61
N ASP A 127 -4.03 2.61 -3.71
CA ASP A 127 -2.91 3.05 -2.86
C ASP A 127 -2.59 4.54 -3.07
N ALA A 128 -2.66 5.03 -4.31
CA ALA A 128 -2.47 6.44 -4.63
C ALA A 128 -3.56 7.33 -4.00
N LEU A 129 -4.83 6.90 -4.05
CA LEU A 129 -5.93 7.61 -3.42
C LEU A 129 -5.80 7.61 -1.89
N VAL A 130 -5.49 6.46 -1.28
CA VAL A 130 -5.24 6.35 0.17
C VAL A 130 -4.12 7.29 0.59
N LYS A 131 -2.99 7.32 -0.15
CA LYS A 131 -1.87 8.23 0.13
C LYS A 131 -2.32 9.69 0.15
N ARG A 132 -3.14 10.11 -0.82
CA ARG A 132 -3.66 11.48 -0.93
C ARG A 132 -4.56 11.82 0.25
N ILE A 133 -5.57 11.00 0.55
CA ILE A 133 -6.46 11.21 1.70
C ILE A 133 -5.64 11.26 3.00
N TYR A 134 -4.72 10.32 3.21
CA TYR A 134 -3.89 10.28 4.41
C TYR A 134 -2.95 11.48 4.54
N SER A 135 -2.55 12.11 3.43
CA SER A 135 -1.74 13.33 3.46
C SER A 135 -2.49 14.53 4.04
N VAL A 136 -3.80 14.63 3.78
CA VAL A 136 -4.68 15.64 4.39
C VAL A 136 -4.89 15.36 5.88
N MET A 137 -5.11 14.08 6.23
CA MET A 137 -5.33 13.66 7.63
C MET A 137 -4.09 13.83 8.51
N GLY A 138 -2.90 13.71 7.91
CA GLY A 138 -1.63 13.87 8.61
C GLY A 138 -1.42 12.87 9.75
N ASP A 139 -0.84 13.33 10.85
CA ASP A 139 -0.48 12.49 11.99
C ASP A 139 -1.65 12.19 12.93
N ARG A 140 -2.86 12.69 12.67
CA ARG A 140 -4.03 12.53 13.56
C ARG A 140 -4.64 11.13 13.54
N ILE A 141 -4.24 10.29 12.58
CA ILE A 141 -4.80 8.97 12.30
C ILE A 141 -3.77 7.85 12.43
N ASP A 142 -4.23 6.60 12.57
CA ASP A 142 -3.36 5.43 12.47
C ASP A 142 -2.88 5.24 11.02
N GLN A 143 -1.59 5.57 10.80
CA GLN A 143 -0.91 5.45 9.53
C GLN A 143 -0.74 3.99 9.04
N ALA A 144 -0.96 3.00 9.90
CA ALA A 144 -0.87 1.58 9.54
C ALA A 144 -2.16 1.03 8.90
N CYS A 145 -3.28 1.77 8.94
CA CYS A 145 -4.59 1.32 8.44
C CYS A 145 -4.80 1.44 6.92
N LYS A 146 -3.73 1.63 6.14
CA LYS A 146 -3.77 1.92 4.70
C LYS A 146 -4.15 0.73 3.81
N ASN A 147 -3.90 -0.51 4.27
CA ASN A 147 -4.02 -1.67 3.41
C ASN A 147 -5.50 -2.04 3.12
N PRO A 148 -5.84 -2.49 1.90
CA PRO A 148 -7.23 -2.67 1.47
C PRO A 148 -7.98 -3.78 2.22
N SER A 149 -7.29 -4.80 2.75
CA SER A 149 -7.91 -5.87 3.55
C SER A 149 -7.91 -5.59 5.07
N ARG A 150 -7.71 -4.35 5.48
CA ARG A 150 -7.63 -3.96 6.89
C ARG A 150 -8.93 -4.31 7.62
N LEU A 151 -8.79 -4.83 8.85
CA LEU A 151 -9.93 -5.02 9.74
C LEU A 151 -10.32 -3.69 10.36
N SER A 152 -11.62 -3.39 10.38
CA SER A 152 -12.21 -2.33 11.18
C SER A 152 -13.22 -2.93 12.16
N ARG A 153 -13.58 -2.12 13.16
CA ARG A 153 -14.56 -2.43 14.20
C ARG A 153 -15.96 -2.52 13.60
N ALA A 154 -16.68 -3.60 13.86
CA ALA A 154 -18.06 -3.77 13.43
C ALA A 154 -19.01 -3.24 14.51
N PRO A 155 -20.05 -2.47 14.17
CA PRO A 155 -20.94 -1.91 15.19
C PRO A 155 -21.72 -3.01 15.95
N GLY A 156 -22.35 -2.73 17.08
CA GLY A 156 -23.18 -3.68 17.84
C GLY A 156 -22.46 -4.74 18.69
N PHE A 157 -21.13 -4.88 18.62
CA PHE A 157 -20.41 -5.85 19.44
C PHE A 157 -19.96 -5.26 20.79
N LEU A 158 -20.20 -5.97 21.90
CA LEU A 158 -19.79 -5.58 23.25
C LEU A 158 -18.31 -5.91 23.52
N ARG A 159 -17.52 -4.88 23.84
CA ARG A 159 -16.11 -5.04 24.22
C ARG A 159 -15.96 -5.30 25.71
N GLN A 160 -15.73 -6.56 26.05
CA GLN A 160 -15.63 -7.03 27.44
C GLN A 160 -14.63 -6.22 28.28
N GLU A 161 -13.49 -5.85 27.70
CA GLU A 161 -12.42 -5.11 28.37
C GLU A 161 -12.77 -3.66 28.71
N THR A 162 -13.78 -3.09 28.05
CA THR A 162 -14.24 -1.71 28.30
C THR A 162 -15.66 -1.65 28.86
N GLY A 163 -16.43 -2.73 28.77
CA GLY A 163 -17.86 -2.76 29.07
C GLY A 163 -18.74 -1.98 28.09
N LYS A 164 -18.20 -1.52 26.96
CA LYS A 164 -18.90 -0.64 26.00
C LYS A 164 -19.18 -1.33 24.67
N TYR A 165 -20.30 -0.98 24.06
CA TYR A 165 -20.64 -1.40 22.71
C TYR A 165 -19.85 -0.60 21.66
N GLN A 166 -19.44 -1.29 20.60
CA GLN A 166 -19.11 -0.65 19.34
C GLN A 166 -20.40 -0.07 18.76
N ASN A 167 -20.45 1.20 18.37
CA ASN A 167 -21.70 1.85 17.96
C ASN A 167 -21.56 2.48 16.58
N LEU A 168 -22.60 2.34 15.76
CA LEU A 168 -22.70 3.08 14.51
C LEU A 168 -23.19 4.47 14.84
N ASN A 169 -22.31 5.46 14.70
CA ASN A 169 -22.59 6.85 15.06
C ASN A 169 -23.20 7.64 13.90
N ASP A 170 -22.75 7.37 12.68
CA ASP A 170 -23.23 8.05 11.48
C ASP A 170 -23.20 7.08 10.28
N LEU A 171 -24.20 7.19 9.42
CA LEU A 171 -24.37 6.41 8.20
C LEU A 171 -24.95 7.33 7.12
N ARG A 172 -24.16 7.60 6.10
CA ARG A 172 -24.45 8.52 5.00
C ARG A 172 -24.58 7.73 3.70
N THR A 173 -24.23 8.35 2.58
CA THR A 173 -24.13 7.71 1.27
C THR A 173 -22.68 7.42 0.91
N ARG A 174 -22.49 6.66 -0.18
CA ARG A 174 -21.17 6.57 -0.81
C ARG A 174 -20.77 7.97 -1.32
N VAL A 175 -19.47 8.17 -1.40
CA VAL A 175 -18.84 9.43 -1.80
C VAL A 175 -18.57 9.38 -3.29
N SER A 176 -19.10 10.36 -4.02
CA SER A 176 -18.84 10.50 -5.45
C SER A 176 -17.39 10.88 -5.71
N GLN A 177 -16.85 10.47 -6.86
CA GLN A 177 -15.50 10.90 -7.26
C GLN A 177 -15.37 12.43 -7.29
N LYS A 178 -16.44 13.13 -7.71
CA LYS A 178 -16.47 14.59 -7.78
C LYS A 178 -16.30 15.23 -6.40
N ASP A 179 -17.05 14.78 -5.40
CA ASP A 179 -17.00 15.36 -4.06
C ASP A 179 -15.66 15.07 -3.38
N LEU A 180 -15.12 13.86 -3.57
CA LEU A 180 -13.82 13.49 -3.04
C LEU A 180 -12.69 14.33 -3.65
N THR A 181 -12.71 14.52 -4.97
CA THR A 181 -11.72 15.36 -5.66
C THR A 181 -11.83 16.81 -5.20
N ALA A 182 -13.04 17.38 -5.12
CA ALA A 182 -13.24 18.75 -4.65
C ALA A 182 -12.71 18.93 -3.21
N TRP A 183 -12.94 17.94 -2.33
CA TRP A 183 -12.40 17.95 -0.97
C TRP A 183 -10.86 17.86 -0.94
N LEU A 184 -10.24 17.01 -1.76
CA LEU A 184 -8.79 16.92 -1.85
C LEU A 184 -8.18 18.25 -2.34
N GLU A 185 -8.78 18.85 -3.37
CA GLU A 185 -8.35 20.14 -3.91
C GLU A 185 -8.50 21.29 -2.91
N SER A 186 -9.58 21.32 -2.13
CA SER A 186 -9.78 22.33 -1.08
C SER A 186 -8.72 22.24 0.03
N HIS A 187 -8.07 21.08 0.17
CA HIS A 187 -6.96 20.83 1.09
C HIS A 187 -5.59 20.91 0.40
N GLY A 188 -5.52 21.42 -0.83
CA GLY A 188 -4.27 21.61 -1.57
C GLY A 188 -3.68 20.33 -2.17
N VAL A 189 -4.40 19.21 -2.14
CA VAL A 189 -3.97 17.93 -2.71
C VAL A 189 -4.58 17.77 -4.10
N ARG A 190 -3.83 18.19 -5.11
CA ARG A 190 -4.23 17.99 -6.52
C ARG A 190 -3.93 16.56 -6.97
N ASP A 191 -4.56 16.12 -8.06
CA ASP A 191 -4.10 14.92 -8.75
C ASP A 191 -2.61 15.11 -9.08
N GLU A 192 -1.77 14.19 -8.58
CA GLU A 192 -0.44 14.03 -9.15
C GLU A 192 -0.72 13.71 -10.64
N GLN A 193 -0.30 14.60 -11.55
CA GLN A 193 -0.25 14.25 -12.98
C GLN A 193 0.37 12.86 -13.07
N PRO A 194 -0.18 11.96 -13.91
CA PRO A 194 0.27 10.57 -13.96
C PRO A 194 1.79 10.57 -13.93
N GLU A 195 2.32 9.95 -12.88
CA GLU A 195 3.73 9.69 -12.64
C GLU A 195 4.43 9.67 -13.98
N ARG A 196 5.26 10.70 -14.30
CA ARG A 196 5.83 10.94 -15.64
C ARG A 196 6.00 9.59 -16.30
N THR A 197 5.11 9.25 -17.24
CA THR A 197 5.31 8.06 -18.03
C THR A 197 6.58 8.40 -18.79
N TYR A 198 7.72 7.87 -18.33
CA TYR A 198 8.81 7.64 -19.24
C TYR A 198 8.12 6.91 -20.38
N ALA A 199 8.12 7.53 -21.57
CA ALA A 199 7.75 6.84 -22.79
C ALA A 199 8.40 5.46 -22.68
N ALA A 200 7.64 4.40 -23.01
CA ALA A 200 8.15 3.03 -23.08
C ALA A 200 9.60 3.11 -23.53
N PRO A 201 10.55 2.55 -22.74
CA PRO A 201 11.95 2.92 -22.83
C PRO A 201 12.29 3.02 -24.31
N ILE A 202 12.73 4.21 -24.75
CA ILE A 202 13.46 4.32 -26.02
C ILE A 202 14.35 3.11 -26.01
N ASP A 203 14.29 2.28 -27.05
CA ASP A 203 15.04 1.04 -27.14
C ASP A 203 16.54 1.31 -26.92
N MET A 204 16.92 1.38 -25.65
CA MET A 204 18.25 1.62 -25.11
C MET A 204 18.96 0.28 -24.95
N PHE A 205 18.25 -0.82 -25.23
CA PHE A 205 18.80 -2.17 -25.29
C PHE A 205 19.47 -2.44 -26.65
N SER A 206 19.36 -1.53 -27.63
CA SER A 206 20.22 -1.57 -28.81
C SER A 206 21.54 -0.81 -28.64
N SER A 207 21.72 -0.03 -27.56
CA SER A 207 22.97 0.69 -27.32
C SER A 207 23.94 -0.17 -26.52
N THR A 208 25.13 -0.40 -27.10
CA THR A 208 26.32 -0.99 -26.46
C THR A 208 27.02 -0.03 -25.50
N GLU A 209 26.56 1.21 -25.40
CA GLU A 209 27.15 2.23 -24.54
C GLU A 209 26.58 2.15 -23.12
N VAL A 210 27.46 2.32 -22.14
CA VAL A 210 27.10 2.40 -20.72
C VAL A 210 26.41 3.73 -20.43
N TYR A 211 25.64 3.81 -19.33
CA TYR A 211 25.00 5.05 -18.95
C TYR A 211 26.04 6.15 -18.68
N ALA A 212 25.69 7.41 -18.95
CA ALA A 212 26.53 8.58 -18.66
C ALA A 212 27.00 8.64 -17.19
N SER A 213 26.24 8.06 -16.26
CA SER A 213 26.65 7.91 -14.86
C SER A 213 27.81 6.95 -14.66
N THR A 214 27.83 5.86 -15.44
CA THR A 214 28.91 4.86 -15.45
C THR A 214 30.15 5.43 -16.12
N GLU A 215 30.01 6.14 -17.24
CA GLU A 215 31.13 6.86 -17.86
C GLU A 215 31.74 7.90 -16.92
N ARG A 216 30.88 8.71 -16.26
CA ARG A 216 31.34 9.69 -15.28
C ARG A 216 32.08 9.03 -14.14
N PHE A 217 31.56 7.93 -13.60
CA PHE A 217 32.24 7.16 -12.57
C PHE A 217 33.61 6.66 -13.07
N LEU A 218 33.69 6.10 -14.27
CA LEU A 218 34.93 5.61 -14.86
C LEU A 218 35.96 6.71 -15.18
N ARG A 219 35.53 7.97 -15.24
CA ARG A 219 36.41 9.13 -15.47
C ARG A 219 36.80 9.86 -14.19
N GLU A 220 35.86 10.03 -13.27
CA GLU A 220 35.95 10.97 -12.14
C GLU A 220 35.87 10.27 -10.78
N GLY A 221 35.54 8.98 -10.75
CA GLY A 221 35.28 8.24 -9.53
C GLY A 221 33.92 8.55 -8.91
N ALA A 222 33.80 8.32 -7.61
CA ALA A 222 32.56 8.54 -6.87
C ALA A 222 32.73 9.64 -5.82
N ALA A 223 31.63 10.29 -5.46
CA ALA A 223 31.58 11.18 -4.31
C ALA A 223 31.98 10.44 -3.01
N GLU A 224 32.52 11.19 -2.05
CA GLU A 224 32.95 10.67 -0.75
C GLU A 224 31.82 9.87 -0.07
N GLY A 225 32.17 8.72 0.50
CA GLY A 225 31.21 7.80 1.13
C GLY A 225 30.33 6.99 0.16
N SER A 226 30.35 7.26 -1.15
CA SER A 226 29.47 6.60 -2.12
C SER A 226 30.15 5.55 -3.00
N TRP A 227 31.46 5.36 -2.86
CA TRP A 227 32.30 4.50 -3.71
C TRP A 227 31.70 3.12 -3.99
N ASN A 228 31.45 2.31 -2.96
CA ASN A 228 30.96 0.93 -3.13
C ASN A 228 29.63 0.86 -3.88
N ASN A 229 28.71 1.80 -3.60
CA ASN A 229 27.39 1.81 -4.23
C ASN A 229 27.48 2.21 -5.71
N THR A 230 28.29 3.23 -6.01
CA THR A 230 28.49 3.70 -7.40
C THR A 230 29.25 2.65 -8.22
N LEU A 231 30.30 2.04 -7.66
CA LEU A 231 31.06 0.95 -8.27
C LEU A 231 30.15 -0.24 -8.60
N PHE A 232 29.30 -0.65 -7.65
CA PHE A 232 28.34 -1.74 -7.85
C PHE A 232 27.34 -1.46 -8.99
N LYS A 233 26.82 -0.22 -9.06
CA LYS A 233 25.87 0.18 -10.10
C LYS A 233 26.53 0.23 -11.48
N ALA A 234 27.71 0.83 -11.57
CA ALA A 234 28.52 0.90 -12.78
C ALA A 234 28.87 -0.51 -13.30
N ALA A 235 29.21 -1.43 -12.39
CA ALA A 235 29.48 -2.82 -12.70
C ALA A 235 28.27 -3.57 -13.29
N CYS A 236 27.08 -3.41 -12.68
CA CYS A 236 25.84 -4.00 -13.21
C CYS A 236 25.48 -3.45 -14.60
N ASP A 237 25.69 -2.15 -14.82
CA ASP A 237 25.43 -1.50 -16.10
C ASP A 237 26.38 -2.01 -17.19
N ALA A 238 27.69 -2.04 -16.92
CA ALA A 238 28.68 -2.59 -17.84
C ALA A 238 28.37 -4.04 -18.26
N PHE A 239 27.94 -4.89 -17.32
CA PHE A 239 27.49 -6.25 -17.64
C PHE A 239 26.28 -6.25 -18.58
N ALA A 240 25.26 -5.42 -18.29
CA ALA A 240 24.07 -5.30 -19.13
C ALA A 240 24.39 -4.79 -20.55
N LYS A 241 25.51 -4.10 -20.73
CA LYS A 241 26.02 -3.61 -22.02
C LYS A 241 27.04 -4.54 -22.70
N GLY A 242 27.22 -5.76 -22.17
CA GLY A 242 28.04 -6.79 -22.78
C GLY A 242 29.54 -6.69 -22.50
N TRP A 243 29.97 -5.84 -21.56
CA TRP A 243 31.38 -5.75 -21.19
C TRP A 243 31.82 -7.00 -20.44
N SER A 244 33.08 -7.41 -20.63
CA SER A 244 33.66 -8.43 -19.78
C SER A 244 33.97 -7.86 -18.38
N GLN A 245 33.99 -8.75 -17.39
CA GLN A 245 34.34 -8.35 -16.02
C GLN A 245 35.76 -7.79 -15.94
N ASN A 246 36.69 -8.31 -16.75
CA ASN A 246 38.08 -7.88 -16.76
C ASN A 246 38.22 -6.48 -17.38
N ASP A 247 37.53 -6.20 -18.49
CA ASP A 247 37.58 -4.88 -19.13
C ASP A 247 37.07 -3.78 -18.19
N PHE A 248 36.03 -4.09 -17.40
CA PHE A 248 35.52 -3.15 -16.41
C PHE A 248 36.49 -2.95 -15.25
N ILE A 249 37.13 -4.02 -14.76
CA ILE A 249 38.15 -3.96 -13.70
C ILE A 249 39.32 -3.08 -14.13
N GLU A 250 39.81 -3.25 -15.36
CA GLU A 250 40.91 -2.45 -15.91
C GLU A 250 40.55 -0.95 -15.95
N ARG A 251 39.36 -0.63 -16.48
CA ARG A 251 38.88 0.76 -16.58
C ARG A 251 38.61 1.40 -15.22
N ALA A 252 38.01 0.65 -14.28
CA ALA A 252 37.78 1.14 -12.93
C ALA A 252 39.10 1.32 -12.14
N GLY A 253 40.10 0.46 -12.38
CA GLY A 253 41.43 0.59 -11.81
C GLY A 253 42.17 1.84 -12.28
N GLY A 254 41.84 2.37 -13.46
CA GLY A 254 42.37 3.64 -13.97
C GLY A 254 42.00 4.86 -13.13
N ILE A 255 40.93 4.80 -12.33
CA ILE A 255 40.46 5.91 -11.47
C ILE A 255 41.37 6.07 -10.25
N THR A 256 41.68 4.96 -9.57
CA THR A 256 42.37 4.94 -8.27
C THR A 256 43.81 4.45 -8.35
N GLY A 257 44.27 4.06 -9.55
CA GLY A 257 45.58 3.43 -9.79
C GLY A 257 45.65 1.95 -9.38
N HIS A 258 44.79 1.51 -8.44
CA HIS A 258 44.57 0.12 -8.09
C HIS A 258 43.21 -0.07 -7.43
N LEU A 259 42.61 -1.25 -7.60
CA LEU A 259 41.39 -1.67 -6.89
C LEU A 259 41.78 -2.62 -5.76
N ASP A 260 41.21 -2.43 -4.57
CA ASP A 260 41.48 -3.30 -3.44
C ASP A 260 40.64 -4.59 -3.46
N ALA A 261 40.87 -5.49 -2.51
CA ALA A 261 40.12 -6.75 -2.43
C ALA A 261 38.61 -6.57 -2.22
N LYS A 262 38.19 -5.48 -1.58
CA LYS A 262 36.78 -5.15 -1.31
C LYS A 262 36.09 -4.62 -2.57
N ASP A 263 36.80 -3.81 -3.36
CA ASP A 263 36.35 -3.35 -4.67
C ASP A 263 36.12 -4.52 -5.62
N LEU A 264 37.11 -5.41 -5.73
CA LEU A 264 37.01 -6.62 -6.55
C LEU A 264 35.87 -7.54 -6.09
N SER A 265 35.64 -7.65 -4.77
CA SER A 265 34.49 -8.37 -4.22
C SER A 265 33.15 -7.74 -4.60
N THR A 266 33.07 -6.41 -4.57
CA THR A 266 31.88 -5.63 -4.95
C THR A 266 31.56 -5.83 -6.44
N ILE A 267 32.57 -5.77 -7.30
CA ILE A 267 32.46 -6.02 -8.74
C ILE A 267 31.98 -7.46 -9.00
N ARG A 268 32.58 -8.47 -8.36
CA ARG A 268 32.12 -9.87 -8.47
C ARG A 268 30.66 -10.06 -8.05
N SER A 269 30.25 -9.39 -6.98
CA SER A 269 28.87 -9.45 -6.48
C SER A 269 27.89 -8.81 -7.47
N ALA A 270 28.27 -7.69 -8.09
CA ALA A 270 27.49 -7.02 -9.12
C ALA A 270 27.29 -7.92 -10.35
N TRP A 271 28.37 -8.51 -10.89
CA TRP A 271 28.32 -9.43 -12.03
C TRP A 271 27.45 -10.67 -11.75
N THR A 272 27.59 -11.26 -10.56
CA THR A 272 26.79 -12.42 -10.16
C THR A 272 25.31 -12.08 -10.11
N ARG A 273 24.95 -10.94 -9.51
CA ARG A 273 23.56 -10.50 -9.39
C ARG A 273 22.95 -10.11 -10.73
N ALA A 274 23.72 -9.46 -11.61
CA ALA A 274 23.27 -9.08 -12.94
C ALA A 274 23.01 -10.33 -13.81
N ARG A 275 23.88 -11.35 -13.71
CA ARG A 275 23.68 -12.65 -14.38
C ARG A 275 22.42 -13.37 -13.90
N GLN A 276 22.13 -13.38 -12.60
CA GLN A 276 20.92 -13.99 -12.04
C GLN A 276 19.61 -13.30 -12.47
N LYS A 277 19.66 -12.04 -12.89
CA LYS A 277 18.50 -11.31 -13.40
C LYS A 277 18.28 -11.47 -14.92
N ALA A 278 19.33 -11.89 -15.63
CA ALA A 278 19.31 -12.02 -17.09
C ALA A 278 18.99 -13.46 -17.57
N GLY A 279 19.10 -14.46 -16.68
CA GLY A 279 18.62 -15.83 -16.90
C GLY A 279 17.26 -16.04 -16.24
#